data_AF-A0A7L2UZ62-F1
#
_entry.id   AF-A0A7L2UZ62-F1
#
_cell.length_a   1.000
_cell.length_b   1.000
_cell.length_c   1.000
_cell.angle_alpha   90.00
_cell.angle_beta   90.00
_cell.angle_gamma   90.00
#
_symmetry.space_group_name_H-M   'P 1'
#
loop_
_entity.id
_entity.type
_entity.pdbx_description
1 polymer ?
#
loop_
_entity_poly.entity_id
_entity_poly.type
_entity_poly.pdbx_seq_one_letter_code
_entity_poly.pdbx_strand_id
1 'polypeptide(L)'
;HGWSEALAGIKSPHVKYICPHAPVMPVSLNMNMAMPSWFDIIGLSPDSQEDEVGIKQAAENVKALIDQEVKNGIPSNRIILGGFSQGGALSLYTALTTQQKLAGVVALSCWLPLRASFPQ
;
A
#
# COMPACT_ATOMS: atom_id res chain seq x y z
N HIS A 1 -14.51 -3.46 -12.55
CA HIS A 1 -14.25 -2.02 -12.35
C HIS A 1 -13.34 -1.85 -11.15
N GLY A 2 -12.20 -1.19 -11.30
CA GLY A 2 -11.18 -1.08 -10.27
C GLY A 2 -10.20 0.07 -10.55
N TRP A 3 -9.14 0.19 -9.76
CA TRP A 3 -8.17 1.28 -9.89
C TRP A 3 -7.55 1.41 -11.28
N SER A 4 -7.34 0.31 -11.99
CA SER A 4 -6.78 0.32 -13.35
C SER A 4 -7.64 1.10 -14.35
N GLU A 5 -8.97 1.00 -14.25
CA GLU A 5 -9.92 1.69 -15.13
C GLU A 5 -9.99 3.18 -14.78
N ALA A 6 -10.02 3.52 -13.49
CA ALA A 6 -9.99 4.92 -13.05
C ALA A 6 -8.68 5.62 -13.49
N LEU A 7 -7.54 4.94 -13.37
CA LEU A 7 -6.24 5.47 -13.77
C LEU A 7 -6.06 5.53 -15.30
N ALA A 8 -6.80 4.73 -16.07
CA ALA A 8 -6.75 4.78 -17.53
C ALA A 8 -7.16 6.16 -18.07
N GLY A 9 -8.09 6.85 -17.41
CA GLY A 9 -8.54 8.20 -17.80
C GLY A 9 -7.50 9.31 -17.62
N ILE A 10 -6.45 9.07 -16.84
CA ILE A 10 -5.37 10.04 -16.56
C ILE A 10 -3.98 9.49 -16.97
N LYS A 11 -3.97 8.46 -17.83
CA LYS A 11 -2.75 7.74 -18.19
C LYS A 11 -1.77 8.64 -18.95
N SER A 12 -0.54 8.71 -18.46
CA SER A 12 0.59 9.28 -19.20
C SER A 12 1.28 8.22 -20.08
N PRO A 13 1.72 8.54 -21.31
CA PRO A 13 2.34 7.58 -22.22
C PRO A 13 3.66 6.99 -21.72
N HIS A 14 4.35 7.68 -20.80
CA HIS A 14 5.64 7.26 -20.25
C HIS A 14 5.53 6.70 -18.82
N VAL A 15 4.32 6.41 -18.36
CA VAL A 15 4.06 5.86 -17.01
C VAL A 15 3.37 4.50 -17.14
N LYS A 16 3.94 3.50 -16.48
CA LYS A 16 3.32 2.18 -16.25
C LYS A 16 2.52 2.26 -14.95
N TYR A 17 1.25 1.87 -14.99
CA TYR A 17 0.38 1.81 -13.81
C TYR A 17 0.20 0.34 -13.43
N ILE A 18 0.59 -0.03 -12.21
CA ILE A 18 0.48 -1.39 -11.68
C ILE A 18 -0.53 -1.35 -10.52
N CYS A 19 -1.64 -2.08 -10.65
CA CYS A 19 -2.68 -2.18 -9.64
C CYS A 19 -2.76 -3.62 -9.13
N PRO A 20 -1.88 -4.03 -8.19
CA PRO A 20 -1.88 -5.40 -7.69
C PRO A 20 -3.17 -5.70 -6.92
N HIS A 21 -3.59 -6.96 -6.94
CA HIS A 21 -4.74 -7.44 -6.19
C HIS A 21 -4.31 -7.87 -4.79
N ALA A 22 -5.05 -7.44 -3.77
CA ALA A 22 -4.86 -7.92 -2.41
C ALA A 22 -5.24 -9.40 -2.31
N PRO A 23 -4.55 -10.19 -1.46
CA PRO A 23 -4.95 -11.57 -1.18
C PRO A 23 -6.31 -11.59 -0.47
N VAL A 24 -7.03 -12.70 -0.62
CA VAL A 24 -8.26 -12.95 0.15
C VAL A 24 -7.87 -13.48 1.53
N MET A 25 -8.32 -12.80 2.59
CA MET A 25 -8.07 -13.18 3.98
C MET A 25 -9.27 -12.83 4.86
N PRO A 26 -9.46 -13.49 6.03
CA PRO A 26 -10.47 -13.06 6.99
C PRO A 26 -10.15 -11.66 7.52
N VAL A 27 -11.18 -10.84 7.70
CA VAL A 27 -11.07 -9.48 8.26
C VAL A 27 -11.83 -9.40 9.58
N SER A 28 -11.13 -9.14 10.68
CA SER A 28 -11.68 -9.09 12.04
C SER A 28 -12.85 -8.12 12.17
N LEU A 29 -12.72 -6.90 11.64
CA LEU A 29 -13.74 -5.87 11.63
C LEU A 29 -15.06 -6.34 10.96
N ASN A 30 -14.94 -7.23 9.98
CA ASN A 30 -16.07 -7.76 9.21
C ASN A 30 -16.46 -9.17 9.68
N MET A 31 -16.44 -9.42 10.99
CA MET A 31 -16.84 -10.72 11.58
C MET A 31 -16.07 -11.92 10.98
N ASN A 32 -14.78 -11.72 10.68
CA ASN A 32 -13.90 -12.71 10.04
C ASN A 32 -14.35 -13.17 8.64
N MET A 33 -15.20 -12.41 7.95
CA MET A 33 -15.54 -12.69 6.56
C MET A 33 -14.29 -12.59 5.67
N ALA A 34 -14.11 -13.59 4.79
CA ALA A 34 -13.00 -13.64 3.86
C ALA A 34 -13.23 -12.67 2.68
N MET A 35 -12.31 -11.73 2.48
CA MET A 35 -12.37 -10.75 1.40
C MET A 35 -10.97 -10.23 1.04
N PRO A 36 -10.80 -9.57 -0.12
CA PRO A 36 -9.53 -8.94 -0.47
C PRO A 36 -9.10 -7.90 0.57
N SER A 37 -7.97 -8.13 1.23
CA SER A 37 -7.40 -7.23 2.24
C SER A 37 -5.89 -7.34 2.25
N TRP A 38 -5.18 -6.22 2.45
CA TRP A 38 -3.71 -6.23 2.49
C TRP A 38 -3.16 -6.74 3.82
N PHE A 39 -3.87 -6.46 4.90
CA PHE A 39 -3.59 -6.87 6.28
C PHE A 39 -4.92 -6.91 7.05
N ASP A 40 -4.94 -7.43 8.28
CA ASP A 40 -6.18 -7.47 9.05
C ASP A 40 -6.59 -6.07 9.56
N ILE A 41 -7.89 -5.80 9.59
CA ILE A 41 -8.45 -4.57 10.17
C ILE A 41 -9.22 -4.99 11.42
N ILE A 42 -8.75 -4.53 12.58
CA ILE A 42 -9.35 -4.86 13.88
C ILE A 42 -10.37 -3.79 14.30
N GLY A 43 -10.08 -2.52 14.02
CA GLY A 43 -10.95 -1.38 14.34
C GLY A 43 -10.63 -0.15 13.51
N LEU A 44 -11.48 0.88 13.63
CA LEU A 44 -11.39 2.13 12.85
C LEU A 44 -11.08 3.37 13.71
N SER A 45 -10.99 3.21 15.04
CA SER A 45 -10.60 4.31 15.93
C SER A 45 -9.08 4.53 15.82
N PRO A 46 -8.58 5.75 15.98
CA PRO A 46 -7.15 5.99 16.15
C PRO A 46 -6.51 5.12 17.23
N ASP A 47 -7.26 4.72 18.26
CA ASP A 47 -6.76 3.91 19.38
C ASP A 47 -6.99 2.40 19.19
N SER A 48 -7.55 1.99 18.04
CA SER A 48 -7.68 0.57 17.71
C SER A 48 -6.31 -0.08 17.56
N GLN A 49 -6.20 -1.33 18.01
CA GLN A 49 -5.03 -2.16 17.69
C GLN A 49 -4.93 -2.36 16.17
N GLU A 50 -3.70 -2.42 15.67
CA GLU A 50 -3.39 -2.65 14.26
C GLU A 50 -2.63 -3.97 14.09
N ASP A 51 -2.84 -4.63 12.95
CA ASP A 51 -2.14 -5.87 12.58
C ASP A 51 -0.69 -5.58 12.15
N GLU A 52 0.18 -5.32 13.13
CA GLU A 52 1.58 -4.96 12.87
C GLU A 52 2.29 -5.99 11.99
N VAL A 53 2.06 -7.28 12.24
CA VAL A 53 2.70 -8.37 11.49
C VAL A 53 2.22 -8.37 10.04
N GLY A 54 0.91 -8.29 9.80
CA GLY A 54 0.35 -8.24 8.45
C GLY A 54 0.74 -6.97 7.70
N ILE A 55 0.76 -5.81 8.35
CA ILE A 55 1.21 -4.54 7.76
C ILE A 55 2.65 -4.66 7.28
N LYS A 56 3.56 -5.17 8.12
CA LYS A 56 4.97 -5.40 7.76
C LYS A 56 5.11 -6.39 6.62
N GLN A 57 4.39 -7.51 6.66
CA GLN A 57 4.43 -8.52 5.62
C GLN A 57 3.93 -7.98 4.27
N ALA A 58 2.83 -7.24 4.27
CA ALA A 58 2.30 -6.59 3.09
C ALA A 58 3.29 -5.54 2.54
N ALA A 59 3.97 -4.81 3.42
CA ALA A 59 4.95 -3.82 3.01
C ALA A 59 6.16 -4.46 2.33
N GLU A 60 6.66 -5.59 2.83
CA GLU A 60 7.73 -6.36 2.18
C GLU A 60 7.30 -6.88 0.79
N ASN A 61 6.04 -7.30 0.63
CA ASN A 61 5.52 -7.69 -0.69
C ASN A 61 5.53 -6.51 -1.68
N VAL A 62 5.17 -5.31 -1.23
CA VAL A 62 5.24 -4.09 -2.06
C VAL A 62 6.70 -3.71 -2.35
N LYS A 63 7.62 -3.83 -1.39
CA LYS A 63 9.06 -3.61 -1.61
C LYS A 63 9.62 -4.57 -2.66
N ALA A 64 9.24 -5.85 -2.62
CA ALA A 64 9.63 -6.82 -3.62
C ALA A 64 9.10 -6.46 -5.02
N LEU A 65 7.89 -5.89 -5.13
CA LEU A 65 7.35 -5.40 -6.40
C LEU A 65 8.13 -4.17 -6.90
N ILE A 66 8.51 -3.24 -6.02
CA ILE A 66 9.41 -2.13 -6.36
C ILE A 66 10.74 -2.67 -6.91
N ASP A 67 11.35 -3.64 -6.22
CA ASP A 67 12.62 -4.25 -6.63
C ASP A 67 12.53 -4.90 -8.01
N GLN A 68 11.39 -5.51 -8.34
CA GLN A 68 11.16 -6.07 -9.68
C GLN A 68 11.16 -4.98 -10.75
N GLU A 69 10.48 -3.84 -10.53
CA GLU A 69 10.48 -2.75 -11.50
C GLU A 69 11.86 -2.08 -11.63
N VAL A 70 12.61 -1.98 -10.52
CA VAL A 70 14.01 -1.51 -10.54
C VAL A 70 14.90 -2.45 -11.34
N LYS A 71 14.80 -3.76 -11.13
CA LYS A 71 15.53 -4.77 -11.93
C LYS A 71 15.16 -4.73 -13.41
N ASN A 72 13.94 -4.33 -13.73
CA ASN A 72 13.46 -4.15 -15.10
C ASN A 72 13.86 -2.78 -15.71
N GLY A 73 14.65 -1.98 -15.01
CA GLY A 73 15.25 -0.75 -15.52
C GLY A 73 14.52 0.55 -15.16
N ILE A 74 13.49 0.52 -14.32
CA ILE A 74 12.82 1.73 -13.83
C ILE A 74 13.44 2.12 -12.48
N PRO A 75 14.29 3.16 -12.40
CA PRO A 75 14.93 3.53 -11.15
C PRO A 75 13.88 3.94 -10.09
N SER A 76 14.15 3.67 -8.81
CA SER A 76 13.19 3.88 -7.72
C SER A 76 12.72 5.34 -7.59
N ASN A 77 13.57 6.31 -7.92
CA ASN A 77 13.21 7.74 -7.96
C ASN A 77 12.24 8.12 -9.12
N ARG A 78 11.82 7.16 -9.94
CA ARG A 78 10.77 7.27 -10.96
C ARG A 78 9.52 6.46 -10.60
N ILE A 79 9.49 5.85 -9.41
CA ILE A 79 8.37 5.05 -8.91
C ILE A 79 7.58 5.88 -7.89
N ILE A 80 6.28 6.00 -8.11
CA ILE A 80 5.32 6.56 -7.15
C ILE A 80 4.54 5.39 -6.56
N LEU A 81 4.45 5.31 -5.24
CA LEU A 81 3.50 4.44 -4.56
C LEU A 81 2.19 5.18 -4.32
N GLY A 82 1.07 4.48 -4.35
CA GLY A 82 -0.19 5.12 -4.02
C GLY A 82 -1.32 4.13 -3.82
N GLY A 83 -2.34 4.60 -3.13
CA GLY A 83 -3.50 3.79 -2.82
C GLY A 83 -4.58 4.57 -2.08
N PHE A 84 -5.67 3.87 -1.83
CA PHE A 84 -6.86 4.39 -1.16
C PHE A 84 -7.17 3.61 0.09
N SER A 85 -7.65 4.29 1.14
CA SER A 85 -7.99 3.68 2.43
C SER A 85 -6.85 2.76 2.91
N GLN A 86 -7.10 1.48 3.16
CA GLN A 86 -6.07 0.52 3.57
C GLN A 86 -4.87 0.45 2.60
N GLY A 87 -5.09 0.52 1.29
CA GLY A 87 -4.00 0.52 0.31
C GLY A 87 -3.17 1.81 0.33
N GLY A 88 -3.78 2.93 0.70
CA GLY A 88 -3.08 4.19 0.93
C GLY A 88 -2.24 4.13 2.20
N ALA A 89 -2.79 3.53 3.27
CA ALA A 89 -2.08 3.28 4.52
C ALA A 89 -0.84 2.40 4.30
N LEU A 90 -1.00 1.31 3.54
CA LEU A 90 0.13 0.46 3.14
C LEU A 90 1.17 1.24 2.33
N SER A 91 0.73 2.05 1.36
CA SER A 91 1.63 2.85 0.52
C SER A 91 2.48 3.82 1.34
N LEU A 92 1.89 4.50 2.31
CA LEU A 92 2.59 5.39 3.23
C LEU A 92 3.61 4.62 4.07
N TYR A 93 3.20 3.53 4.71
CA TYR A 93 4.09 2.73 5.55
C TYR A 93 5.27 2.16 4.76
N THR A 94 5.01 1.59 3.58
CA THR A 94 6.07 1.07 2.72
C THR A 94 7.04 2.16 2.29
N ALA A 95 6.55 3.32 1.86
CA ALA A 95 7.40 4.43 1.40
C ALA A 95 8.26 5.01 2.53
N LEU A 96 7.73 5.07 3.76
CA LEU A 96 8.44 5.62 4.92
C LEU A 96 9.42 4.62 5.55
N THR A 97 9.31 3.32 5.25
CA THR A 97 10.17 2.27 5.83
C THR A 97 11.12 1.62 4.83
N THR A 98 10.96 1.86 3.53
CA THR A 98 11.92 1.40 2.52
C THR A 98 13.19 2.25 2.54
N GLN A 99 14.33 1.62 2.25
CA GLN A 99 15.60 2.34 2.03
C GLN A 99 15.74 2.87 0.59
N GLN A 100 14.81 2.51 -0.29
CA GLN A 100 14.81 2.96 -1.67
C GLN A 100 14.18 4.35 -1.78
N LYS A 101 14.90 5.31 -2.37
CA LYS A 101 14.37 6.66 -2.61
C LYS A 101 13.31 6.64 -3.72
N LEU A 102 12.05 6.68 -3.32
CA LEU A 102 10.90 6.78 -4.23
C LEU A 102 10.70 8.20 -4.77
N ALA A 103 9.95 8.33 -5.87
CA ALA A 103 9.61 9.63 -6.46
C ALA A 103 8.60 10.40 -5.61
N GLY A 104 7.67 9.68 -4.97
CA GLY A 104 6.62 10.27 -4.15
C GLY A 104 5.55 9.25 -3.75
N VAL A 105 4.56 9.73 -2.98
CA VAL A 105 3.41 8.94 -2.53
C VAL A 105 2.10 9.67 -2.84
N VAL A 106 1.10 8.95 -3.33
CA VAL A 106 -0.28 9.44 -3.48
C VAL A 106 -1.18 8.67 -2.51
N ALA A 107 -1.51 9.31 -1.40
CA ALA A 107 -2.27 8.74 -0.29
C ALA A 107 -3.71 9.30 -0.28
N LEU A 108 -4.71 8.49 -0.65
CA LEU A 108 -6.09 8.93 -0.81
C LEU A 108 -6.97 8.43 0.34
N SER A 109 -7.50 9.34 1.15
CA SER A 109 -8.46 9.03 2.24
C SER A 109 -8.02 7.85 3.11
N CYS A 110 -6.79 7.92 3.63
CA CYS A 110 -6.17 6.85 4.42
C CYS A 110 -5.51 7.42 5.69
N TRP A 111 -4.81 6.56 6.42
CA TRP A 111 -4.09 6.89 7.65
C TRP A 111 -2.65 6.38 7.57
N LEU A 112 -1.78 6.83 8.48
CA LEU A 112 -0.46 6.23 8.69
C LEU A 112 -0.60 5.08 9.70
N PRO A 113 -0.42 3.81 9.30
CA PRO A 113 -0.48 2.70 10.23
C PRO A 113 0.80 2.66 11.07
N LEU A 114 0.69 2.10 12.27
CA LEU A 114 1.76 2.01 13.27
C LEU A 114 2.39 3.38 13.55
N ARG A 115 1.59 4.46 13.52
CA ARG A 115 2.08 5.85 13.62
C ARG A 115 3.04 6.09 14.80
N ALA A 116 2.86 5.40 15.92
CA ALA A 116 3.69 5.54 17.11
C ALA A 116 5.11 4.96 16.95
N SER A 117 5.38 4.15 15.91
CA SER A 117 6.71 3.64 15.59
C SER A 117 7.56 4.63 14.79
N PHE A 118 7.01 5.76 14.34
CA PHE A 118 7.73 6.78 13.59
C PHE A 118 8.23 7.90 14.51
N PRO A 119 9.39 8.52 14.20
CA PRO A 119 9.87 9.69 14.94
C PRO A 119 8.84 10.84 14.92
N GLN A 120 8.79 11.60 16.03
CA GLN A 120 8.00 12.84 16.14
C GLN A 120 8.74 14.03 15.54
#